data_AF-A0A4Q7WT18-F1
#
_entry.id   AF-A0A4Q7WT18-F1
#
_cell.length_a   1.000
_cell.length_b   1.000
_cell.length_c   1.000
_cell.angle_alpha   90.00
_cell.angle_beta   90.00
_cell.angle_gamma   90.00
#
_symmetry.space_group_name_H-M   'P 1'
#
loop_
_entity.id
_entity.type
_entity.pdbx_description
1 polymer ?
#
loop_
_entity_poly.entity_id
_entity_poly.type
_entity_poly.pdbx_seq_one_letter_code
_entity_poly.pdbx_strand_id
1 'polypeptide(L)'
;MILFDDDLHMYVLRDQAFAEAWWEMPDEYTCGFDASARPLRMTGEPHRVRLELTGAEPDEAQLRRLVAGHYQRHLRGEASPEATALADFLAALPREGV
;
A
#
# COMPACT_ATOMS: atom_id res chain seq x y z
N MET A 1 4.85 -4.69 -0.28
CA MET A 1 4.05 -3.60 0.35
C MET A 1 3.05 -3.03 -0.63
N ILE A 2 2.05 -2.28 -0.15
CA ILE A 2 0.98 -1.67 -0.93
C ILE A 2 0.97 -0.17 -0.62
N LEU A 3 1.06 0.69 -1.63
CA LEU A 3 0.93 2.13 -1.49
C LEU A 3 -0.26 2.64 -2.30
N PHE A 4 -0.85 3.75 -1.86
CA PHE A 4 -1.94 4.44 -2.53
C PHE A 4 -1.61 5.92 -2.71
N ASP A 5 -1.87 6.44 -3.91
CA ASP A 5 -1.84 7.88 -4.17
C ASP A 5 -3.19 8.56 -3.90
N ASP A 6 -3.23 9.89 -4.07
CA ASP A 6 -4.41 10.74 -3.92
C ASP A 6 -5.57 10.40 -4.87
N ASP A 7 -5.26 9.76 -6.00
CA ASP A 7 -6.22 9.26 -6.96
C ASP A 7 -6.69 7.82 -6.68
N LEU A 8 -6.25 7.19 -5.59
CA LEU A 8 -6.50 5.79 -5.24
C LEU A 8 -5.93 4.79 -6.26
N HIS A 9 -4.87 5.14 -7.00
CA HIS A 9 -4.08 4.11 -7.64
C HIS A 9 -3.34 3.29 -6.59
N MET A 10 -3.40 1.97 -6.76
CA MET A 10 -2.76 1.01 -5.87
C MET A 10 -1.45 0.53 -6.52
N TYR A 11 -0.36 0.64 -5.79
CA TYR A 11 0.96 0.18 -6.21
C TYR A 11 1.43 -0.94 -5.30
N VAL A 12 1.74 -2.09 -5.90
CA VAL A 12 2.30 -3.24 -5.19
C VAL A 12 3.80 -3.27 -5.42
N LEU A 13 4.56 -2.93 -4.38
CA LEU A 13 6.01 -2.75 -4.46
C LEU A 13 6.72 -3.84 -3.66
N ARG A 14 7.89 -4.26 -4.16
CA ARG A 14 8.59 -5.44 -3.62
C ARG A 14 9.13 -5.26 -2.19
N ASP A 15 9.69 -4.10 -1.89
CA ASP A 15 10.36 -3.80 -0.62
C ASP A 15 10.39 -2.28 -0.41
N GLN A 16 10.74 -1.87 0.81
CA GLN A 16 10.75 -0.48 1.25
C GLN A 16 11.81 0.32 0.51
N ALA A 17 13.02 -0.22 0.37
CA ALA A 17 14.10 0.46 -0.33
C ALA A 17 13.74 0.77 -1.78
N PHE A 18 13.07 -0.15 -2.46
CA PHE A 18 12.56 0.06 -3.81
C PHE A 18 11.45 1.10 -3.83
N ALA A 19 10.51 1.03 -2.88
CA ALA A 19 9.43 2.00 -2.80
C ALA A 19 9.94 3.43 -2.55
N GLU A 20 10.90 3.60 -1.64
CA GLU A 20 11.53 4.89 -1.34
C GLU A 20 12.35 5.44 -2.53
N ALA A 21 12.99 4.56 -3.30
CA ALA A 21 13.74 4.95 -4.50
C ALA A 21 12.83 5.24 -5.71
N TRP A 22 11.66 4.61 -5.78
CA TRP A 22 10.71 4.75 -6.89
C TRP A 22 9.78 5.95 -6.70
N TRP A 23 9.39 6.25 -5.46
CA TRP A 23 8.40 7.30 -5.20
C TRP A 23 9.02 8.70 -5.25
N GLU A 24 8.49 9.54 -6.12
CA GLU A 24 9.06 10.86 -6.41
C GLU A 24 8.48 11.96 -5.51
N MET A 25 7.16 12.03 -5.36
CA MET A 25 6.49 13.16 -4.73
C MET A 25 5.74 12.71 -3.46
N PRO A 26 6.21 13.05 -2.24
CA PRO A 26 5.59 12.57 -1.00
C PRO A 26 4.18 13.13 -0.74
N ASP A 27 3.78 14.20 -1.43
CA ASP A 27 2.44 14.78 -1.38
C ASP A 27 1.43 14.03 -2.25
N GLU A 28 1.88 13.27 -3.26
CA GLU A 28 1.03 12.34 -4.01
C GLU A 28 0.69 11.10 -3.17
N TYR A 29 1.50 10.77 -2.15
CA TYR A 29 1.24 9.67 -1.24
C TYR A 29 0.09 10.00 -0.28
N THR A 30 -0.94 9.16 -0.27
CA THR A 30 -2.03 9.25 0.71
C THR A 30 -1.84 8.27 1.87
N CYS A 31 -1.58 7.00 1.57
CA CYS A 31 -1.44 5.96 2.59
C CYS A 31 -0.76 4.70 2.02
N GLY A 32 -0.32 3.82 2.92
CA GLY A 32 0.43 2.63 2.56
C GLY A 32 0.42 1.61 3.68
N PHE A 33 0.66 0.37 3.31
CA PHE A 33 0.63 -0.78 4.19
C PHE A 33 1.75 -1.76 3.84
N ASP A 34 2.34 -2.39 4.85
CA ASP A 34 3.26 -3.49 4.61
C ASP A 34 2.53 -4.80 4.25
N ALA A 35 3.28 -5.89 4.07
CA ALA A 35 2.71 -7.21 3.75
C ALA A 35 1.87 -7.81 4.89
N SER A 36 1.89 -7.21 6.08
CA SER A 36 1.09 -7.61 7.24
C SER A 36 -0.07 -6.63 7.50
N ALA A 37 -0.43 -5.80 6.52
CA ALA A 37 -1.46 -4.75 6.65
C ALA A 37 -1.19 -3.72 7.77
N ARG A 38 0.06 -3.54 8.19
CA ARG A 38 0.43 -2.49 9.16
C ARG A 38 0.58 -1.15 8.44
N PRO A 39 0.04 -0.06 8.97
CA PRO A 39 0.04 1.23 8.30
C PRO A 39 1.44 1.83 8.23
N LEU A 40 1.73 2.44 7.09
CA LEU A 40 2.96 3.17 6.78
C LEU A 40 2.66 4.67 6.69
N ARG A 41 3.68 5.48 6.93
CA ARG A 41 3.71 6.90 6.62
C ARG A 41 4.90 7.20 5.74
N MET A 42 4.68 8.03 4.73
CA MET A 42 5.74 8.62 3.95
C MET A 42 6.13 9.99 4.52
N THR A 43 7.43 10.24 4.64
CA THR A 43 8.00 11.54 5.00
C THR A 43 9.20 11.85 4.11
N GLY A 44 9.69 13.08 4.12
CA GLY A 44 10.88 13.49 3.38
C GLY A 44 10.62 14.55 2.32
N GLU A 45 11.58 14.70 1.43
CA GLU A 45 11.55 15.66 0.32
C GLU A 45 11.29 14.91 -1.00
N PRO A 46 10.86 15.60 -2.07
CA PRO A 46 10.81 15.01 -3.40
C PRO A 46 12.09 14.26 -3.78
N HIS A 47 11.91 13.05 -4.33
CA HIS A 47 12.96 12.07 -4.67
C HIS A 47 13.82 11.57 -3.49
N ARG A 48 13.46 11.91 -2.25
CA ARG A 48 14.14 11.53 -1.01
C ARG A 48 13.13 11.23 0.08
N VAL A 49 12.22 10.31 -0.24
CA VAL A 49 11.19 9.90 0.70
C VAL A 49 11.68 8.77 1.61
N ARG A 50 11.03 8.63 2.75
CA ARG A 50 11.18 7.53 3.70
C ARG A 50 9.83 6.99 4.08
N LEU A 51 9.74 5.68 4.21
CA LEU A 51 8.56 4.96 4.68
C LEU A 51 8.82 4.43 6.10
N GLU A 52 7.87 4.69 6.98
CA GLU A 52 7.98 4.29 8.39
C GLU A 52 6.66 3.68 8.85
N LEU A 53 6.73 2.58 9.62
CA LEU A 53 5.56 2.01 10.28
C LEU A 53 5.02 3.01 11.31
N THR A 54 3.72 3.29 11.23
CA THR A 54 3.04 4.17 12.20
C THR A 54 2.41 3.41 13.35
N GLY A 55 2.28 2.08 13.22
CA GLY A 55 1.70 1.21 14.23
C GLY A 55 2.19 -0.23 14.09
N ALA A 56 2.13 -0.97 15.20
CA ALA A 56 2.43 -2.40 15.22
C ALA A 56 1.21 -3.25 14.83
N GLU A 57 -0.01 -2.73 15.05
CA GLU A 57 -1.26 -3.42 14.77
C GLU A 57 -1.67 -3.27 13.29
N PRO A 58 -2.20 -4.33 12.67
CA PRO A 58 -2.72 -4.27 11.32
C PRO A 58 -4.03 -3.47 11.24
N ASP A 59 -4.21 -2.70 10.16
CA ASP A 59 -5.47 -2.03 9.83
C ASP A 59 -6.05 -2.59 8.53
N GLU A 60 -6.45 -3.86 8.59
CA GLU A 60 -7.03 -4.55 7.44
C GLU A 60 -8.35 -3.92 6.98
N ALA A 61 -9.11 -3.29 7.89
CA ALA A 61 -10.39 -2.67 7.55
C ALA A 61 -10.18 -1.45 6.65
N GLN A 62 -9.20 -0.60 6.98
CA GLN A 62 -8.83 0.52 6.14
C GLN A 62 -8.24 0.06 4.81
N LEU A 63 -7.33 -0.92 4.82
CA LEU A 63 -6.75 -1.47 3.60
C LEU A 63 -7.83 -2.04 2.66
N ARG A 64 -8.78 -2.83 3.17
CA ARG A 64 -9.93 -3.34 2.37
C ARG A 64 -10.70 -2.22 1.70
N ARG A 65 -10.99 -1.15 2.44
CA ARG A 65 -11.74 0.01 1.91
C ARG A 65 -10.99 0.68 0.76
N LEU A 66 -9.67 0.83 0.88
CA LEU A 66 -8.83 1.46 -0.14
C LEU A 66 -8.69 0.60 -1.40
N VAL A 67 -8.47 -0.71 -1.22
CA VAL A 67 -8.45 -1.68 -2.34
C VAL A 67 -9.79 -1.66 -3.08
N ALA A 68 -10.91 -1.72 -2.37
CA ALA A 68 -12.23 -1.64 -3.01
C ALA A 68 -12.42 -0.31 -3.78
N GLY A 69 -11.95 0.81 -3.20
CA GLY A 69 -11.95 2.11 -3.86
C GLY A 69 -11.13 2.14 -5.16
N HIS A 70 -9.94 1.55 -5.14
CA HIS A 70 -9.09 1.38 -6.33
C HIS A 70 -9.83 0.62 -7.43
N TYR A 71 -10.36 -0.56 -7.11
CA TYR A 71 -11.07 -1.41 -8.09
C TYR A 71 -12.28 -0.70 -8.67
N GLN A 72 -13.08 -0.05 -7.84
CA GLN A 72 -14.27 0.68 -8.28
C GLN A 72 -13.92 1.85 -9.23
N ARG A 73 -12.82 2.57 -8.96
CA ARG A 73 -12.44 3.76 -9.71
C ARG A 73 -11.72 3.40 -11.02
N HIS A 74 -10.78 2.46 -10.95
CA HIS A 74 -9.77 2.23 -11.99
C HIS A 74 -9.93 0.91 -12.74
N LEU A 75 -10.52 -0.11 -12.14
CA LEU A 75 -10.69 -1.45 -12.71
C LEU A 75 -12.17 -1.80 -12.89
N ARG A 76 -12.91 -0.92 -13.56
CA ARG A 76 -14.36 -1.06 -13.75
C ARG A 76 -14.71 -2.39 -14.43
N GLY A 77 -15.41 -3.26 -13.71
CA GLY A 77 -15.82 -4.59 -14.18
C GLY A 77 -15.05 -5.74 -13.54
N GLU A 78 -13.96 -5.45 -12.83
CA GLU A 78 -13.27 -6.42 -11.98
C GLU A 78 -13.84 -6.38 -10.56
N ALA A 79 -14.09 -7.56 -9.98
CA ALA A 79 -14.51 -7.64 -8.59
C ALA A 79 -13.32 -7.35 -7.67
N SER A 80 -13.52 -6.44 -6.72
CA SER A 80 -12.57 -6.25 -5.62
C SER A 80 -12.35 -7.59 -4.89
N PRO A 81 -11.13 -7.88 -4.40
CA PRO A 81 -10.87 -9.06 -3.59
C PRO A 81 -11.82 -9.11 -2.39
N GLU A 82 -12.44 -10.28 -2.14
CA GLU A 82 -13.18 -10.54 -0.91
C GLU A 82 -12.21 -10.58 0.30
N ALA A 83 -12.75 -10.52 1.52
CA ALA A 83 -11.93 -10.43 2.74
C ALA A 83 -10.89 -11.56 2.88
N THR A 84 -11.23 -12.78 2.45
CA THR A 84 -10.31 -13.93 2.42
C THR A 84 -9.24 -13.76 1.33
N ALA A 85 -9.64 -13.27 0.15
CA ALA A 85 -8.73 -13.04 -0.96
C ALA A 85 -7.72 -11.93 -0.68
N LEU A 86 -8.05 -10.94 0.16
CA LEU A 86 -7.07 -9.92 0.57
C LEU A 86 -5.98 -10.50 1.47
N ALA A 87 -6.31 -11.41 2.40
CA ALA A 87 -5.31 -12.06 3.24
C ALA A 87 -4.35 -12.92 2.41
N ASP A 88 -4.89 -13.67 1.44
CA ASP A 88 -4.09 -14.46 0.50
C ASP A 88 -3.22 -13.56 -0.40
N PHE A 89 -3.77 -12.44 -0.86
CA PHE A 89 -3.04 -11.43 -1.63
C PHE A 89 -1.87 -10.85 -0.84
N LEU A 90 -2.09 -10.48 0.43
CA LEU A 90 -1.05 -9.99 1.32
C LEU A 90 0.01 -11.08 1.61
N ALA A 91 -0.42 -12.32 1.80
CA ALA A 91 0.48 -13.45 2.01
C ALA A 91 1.35 -13.76 0.78
N ALA A 92 0.88 -13.43 -0.43
CA ALA A 92 1.64 -13.55 -1.67
C ALA A 92 2.65 -12.40 -1.87
N LEU A 93 2.57 -11.32 -1.10
CA LEU A 93 3.53 -10.22 -1.20
C LEU A 93 4.90 -10.63 -0.61
N PRO A 94 6.00 -10.18 -1.23
CA PRO A 94 7.32 -10.29 -0.63
C PRO A 94 7.32 -9.59 0.74
N ARG A 95 7.78 -10.32 1.76
CA ARG A 95 8.00 -9.80 3.11
C ARG A 95 9.43 -9.28 3.22
N GLU A 96 9.61 -8.14 3.85
CA GLU A 96 10.95 -7.65 4.13
C GLU A 96 11.65 -8.54 5.18
N GLY A 97 12.86 -9.01 4.86
CA GLY A 97 13.75 -9.68 5.81
C GLY A 97 13.50 -11.17 6.06
N VAL A 98 13.52 -12.00 5.01
CA VAL A 98 13.78 -13.45 5.14
C VAL A 98 15.12 -13.80 4.50
#